data_AF-A0A099I062-F1
#
_entry.id   AF-A0A099I062-F1
#
_cell.length_a   1.000
_cell.length_b   1.000
_cell.length_c   1.000
_cell.angle_alpha   90.00
_cell.angle_beta   90.00
_cell.angle_gamma   90.00
#
_symmetry.space_group_name_H-M   'P 1'
#
loop_
_entity.id
_entity.type
_entity.pdbx_description
1 polymer ?
#
loop_
_entity_poly.entity_id
_entity_poly.type
_entity_poly.pdbx_seq_one_letter_code
_entity_poly.pdbx_strand_id
1 'polypeptide(L)'
;ICDIQTTDPQDTDLLEIQEGRDLVTLITCTPYGINTKRLLITGERVAYEKQEKESIQGSMMSIRELIFTAAPFVIVTLLLGKEIYHHRIRRSKGHEEAK
;
A
#
# COMPACT_ATOMS: atom_id res chain seq x y z
N ILE A 1 -14.34 17.76 13.65
CA ILE A 1 -14.20 19.04 12.90
C ILE A 1 -15.50 19.78 13.12
N CYS A 2 -15.43 21.04 13.54
CA CYS A 2 -16.60 21.86 13.80
C CYS A 2 -16.77 23.00 12.78
N ASP A 3 -15.70 23.41 12.10
CA ASP A 3 -15.76 24.52 11.15
C ASP A 3 -14.66 24.45 10.07
N ILE A 4 -14.96 24.98 8.88
CA ILE A 4 -14.06 25.05 7.72
C ILE A 4 -14.27 26.40 7.02
N GLN A 5 -13.23 27.23 6.99
CA GLN A 5 -13.30 28.56 6.41
C GLN A 5 -12.09 28.87 5.52
N THR A 6 -12.25 29.82 4.60
CA THR A 6 -11.16 30.37 3.81
C THR A 6 -11.08 31.86 4.04
N THR A 7 -9.90 32.37 4.38
CA THR A 7 -9.69 33.80 4.65
C THR A 7 -8.45 34.36 3.94
N ASP A 8 -8.31 35.68 3.94
CA ASP A 8 -7.13 36.39 3.49
C ASP A 8 -5.93 36.15 4.42
N PRO A 9 -4.69 36.11 3.92
CA PRO A 9 -3.52 35.83 4.75
C PRO A 9 -3.28 36.81 5.91
N GLN A 10 -3.86 38.02 5.85
CA GLN A 10 -3.74 39.06 6.88
C GLN A 10 -4.94 39.09 7.84
N ASP A 11 -6.01 38.37 7.53
CA ASP A 11 -7.17 38.27 8.40
C ASP A 11 -6.94 37.13 9.39
N THR A 12 -6.78 37.51 10.67
CA THR A 12 -6.52 36.62 11.78
C THR A 12 -7.68 36.54 12.76
N ASP A 13 -8.80 37.21 12.48
CA ASP A 13 -9.94 37.32 13.41
C ASP A 13 -10.51 35.93 13.73
N LEU A 14 -10.46 35.03 12.75
CA LEU A 14 -10.89 33.62 12.88
C LEU A 14 -9.96 32.75 13.74
N LEU A 15 -8.78 33.24 14.14
CA LEU A 15 -7.80 32.52 14.96
C LEU A 15 -7.77 33.00 16.42
N GLU A 16 -8.63 33.95 16.78
CA GLU A 16 -8.73 34.44 18.15
C GLU A 16 -9.21 33.35 19.12
N ILE A 17 -8.79 33.47 20.38
CA ILE A 17 -9.19 32.56 21.45
C ILE A 17 -10.68 32.75 21.72
N GLN A 18 -11.44 31.65 21.69
CA GLN A 18 -12.86 31.64 22.06
C GLN A 18 -13.01 31.14 23.49
N GLU A 19 -13.45 32.03 24.39
CA GLU A 19 -13.62 31.69 25.80
C GLU A 19 -14.51 30.45 26.00
N GLY A 20 -14.08 29.55 26.88
CA GLY A 20 -14.81 28.33 27.23
C GLY A 20 -14.70 27.19 26.20
N ARG A 21 -13.97 27.36 25.09
CA ARG A 21 -13.76 26.33 24.07
C ARG A 21 -12.29 25.89 24.01
N ASP A 22 -12.06 24.59 23.83
CA ASP A 22 -10.73 24.04 23.54
C ASP A 22 -10.66 23.71 22.04
N LEU A 23 -10.10 24.64 21.27
CA LEU A 23 -10.07 24.59 19.82
C LEU A 23 -8.66 24.44 19.28
N VAL A 24 -8.54 23.68 18.20
CA VAL A 24 -7.33 23.58 17.39
C VAL A 24 -7.70 23.83 15.95
N THR A 25 -7.00 24.79 15.33
CA THR A 25 -7.17 25.11 13.91
C THR A 25 -5.93 24.66 13.13
N LEU A 26 -6.14 23.76 12.17
CA LEU A 26 -5.13 23.49 11.14
C LEU A 26 -5.24 24.55 10.04
N ILE A 27 -4.14 25.23 9.76
CA ILE A 27 -4.08 26.28 8.74
C ILE A 27 -3.13 25.87 7.61
N THR A 28 -3.55 26.08 6.37
CA THR A 28 -2.72 25.86 5.18
C THR A 28 -3.01 26.89 4.09
N CYS A 29 -2.18 26.94 3.07
CA CYS A 29 -2.39 27.78 1.90
C CYS A 29 -3.45 27.18 0.97
N THR A 30 -4.20 28.05 0.31
CA THR A 30 -5.19 27.68 -0.72
C THR A 30 -5.38 28.85 -1.70
N PRO A 31 -5.87 28.65 -2.94
CA PRO A 31 -5.97 27.37 -3.66
C PRO A 31 -4.60 26.74 -3.91
N TYR A 32 -4.58 25.43 -4.12
CA TYR A 32 -3.35 24.68 -4.36
C TYR A 32 -2.53 25.28 -5.50
N GLY A 33 -1.24 25.52 -5.26
CA GLY A 33 -0.31 26.09 -6.24
C GLY A 33 -0.44 27.61 -6.45
N ILE A 34 -1.52 28.24 -5.97
CA ILE A 34 -1.74 29.69 -6.05
C ILE A 34 -1.46 30.35 -4.69
N ASN A 35 -1.89 29.73 -3.59
CA ASN A 35 -1.55 30.08 -2.21
C ASN A 35 -1.92 31.51 -1.76
N THR A 36 -2.88 32.15 -2.44
CA THR A 36 -3.32 33.55 -2.18
C THR A 36 -4.22 33.70 -0.95
N LYS A 37 -4.78 32.61 -0.43
CA LYS A 37 -5.68 32.57 0.72
C LYS A 37 -5.18 31.55 1.75
N ARG A 38 -5.87 31.47 2.89
CA ARG A 38 -5.65 30.49 3.95
C ARG A 38 -6.89 29.64 4.16
N LEU A 39 -6.74 28.33 4.11
CA LEU A 39 -7.76 27.36 4.48
C LEU A 39 -7.58 27.02 5.96
N LEU A 40 -8.62 27.23 6.75
CA LEU A 40 -8.67 26.96 8.18
C LEU A 40 -9.62 25.78 8.41
N ILE A 41 -9.13 24.74 9.09
CA ILE A 41 -9.91 23.57 9.51
C ILE A 41 -9.90 23.54 11.04
N THR A 42 -11.02 23.88 11.67
CA THR A 42 -11.12 23.98 13.13
C THR A 42 -11.75 22.72 13.71
N GLY A 43 -11.08 22.14 14.69
CA GLY A 43 -11.58 21.05 15.51
C GLY A 43 -11.72 21.49 16.96
N GLU A 44 -12.67 20.89 17.66
CA GLU A 44 -12.83 21.04 19.10
C GLU A 44 -12.33 19.77 19.80
N ARG A 45 -11.68 19.93 20.95
CA ARG A 45 -11.20 18.79 21.73
C ARG A 45 -12.36 17.85 22.06
N VAL A 46 -12.12 16.57 21.84
CA VAL A 46 -12.94 15.47 22.34
C VAL A 46 -12.09 14.52 23.18
N ALA A 47 -12.73 13.68 23.99
CA ALA A 47 -12.02 12.62 24.70
C ALA A 47 -11.30 11.70 23.70
N TYR A 48 -10.02 11.41 23.97
CA TYR A 48 -9.24 10.52 23.12
C TYR A 48 -9.49 9.07 23.54
N GLU A 49 -10.14 8.30 22.68
CA GLU A 49 -10.23 6.84 22.81
C GLU A 49 -9.09 6.20 22.03
N LYS A 50 -8.17 5.56 22.75
CA LYS A 50 -7.05 4.84 22.13
C LYS A 50 -7.61 3.64 21.37
N GLN A 51 -7.68 3.75 20.05
CA GLN A 51 -7.96 2.59 19.21
C GLN A 51 -6.76 1.65 19.27
N GLU A 52 -6.98 0.41 19.73
CA GLU A 52 -6.02 -0.66 19.49
C GLU A 52 -5.91 -0.83 17.97
N LYS A 53 -4.73 -0.49 17.42
CA LYS A 53 -4.43 -0.85 16.05
C LYS A 53 -4.37 -2.37 16.03
N GLU A 54 -5.29 -3.01 15.32
CA GLU A 54 -5.16 -4.43 15.02
C GLU A 54 -3.75 -4.63 14.45
N SER A 55 -2.95 -5.45 15.14
CA SER A 55 -1.66 -5.87 14.61
C SER A 55 -1.94 -6.43 13.22
N ILE A 56 -1.19 -5.99 12.20
CA ILE A 56 -1.25 -6.57 10.86
C ILE A 56 -0.99 -8.07 11.04
N GLN A 57 -2.04 -8.88 11.11
CA GLN A 57 -1.93 -10.33 11.14
C GLN A 57 -1.30 -10.70 9.80
N GLY A 58 -0.16 -11.39 9.84
CA GLY A 58 0.48 -11.88 8.63
C GLY A 58 -0.54 -12.70 7.85
N SER A 59 -0.97 -12.16 6.71
CA SER A 59 -1.90 -12.87 5.83
C SER A 59 -1.17 -14.05 5.21
N MET A 60 -1.83 -15.22 5.14
CA MET A 60 -1.35 -16.29 4.27
C MET A 60 -1.21 -15.77 2.84
N MET A 61 -0.17 -16.25 2.16
CA MET A 61 0.14 -15.90 0.76
C MET A 61 -1.10 -16.14 -0.11
N SER A 62 -1.46 -15.16 -0.94
CA SER A 62 -2.60 -15.29 -1.87
C SER A 62 -2.36 -16.41 -2.87
N ILE A 63 -3.42 -17.05 -3.40
CA ILE A 63 -3.30 -18.07 -4.46
C ILE A 63 -2.52 -17.53 -5.66
N ARG A 64 -2.68 -16.24 -5.99
CA ARG A 64 -1.92 -15.59 -7.07
C ARG A 64 -0.42 -15.63 -6.80
N GLU A 65 -0.02 -15.28 -5.58
CA GLU A 65 1.38 -15.28 -5.16
C GLU A 65 1.94 -16.70 -5.14
N LEU A 66 1.17 -17.67 -4.65
CA LEU A 66 1.56 -19.09 -4.64
C LEU A 66 1.83 -19.62 -6.07
N ILE A 67 0.97 -19.28 -7.03
CA ILE A 67 1.13 -19.69 -8.42
C ILE A 67 2.42 -19.10 -9.02
N PHE A 68 2.65 -17.79 -8.84
CA PHE A 68 3.86 -17.15 -9.37
C PHE A 68 5.13 -17.69 -8.73
N THR A 69 5.10 -18.01 -7.43
CA THR A 69 6.24 -18.61 -6.73
C THR A 69 6.49 -20.05 -7.21
N ALA A 70 5.45 -20.87 -7.40
CA ALA A 70 5.61 -22.28 -7.75
C ALA A 70 5.88 -22.55 -9.25
N ALA A 71 5.32 -21.74 -10.15
CA ALA A 71 5.40 -21.93 -11.60
C ALA A 71 6.83 -22.13 -12.16
N PRO A 72 7.86 -21.33 -11.81
CA PRO A 72 9.20 -21.52 -12.36
C PRO A 72 9.81 -22.88 -11.96
N PHE A 73 9.58 -23.33 -10.72
CA PHE A 73 10.08 -24.63 -10.25
C PHE A 73 9.42 -25.79 -11.00
N VAL A 74 8.10 -25.71 -11.21
CA VAL A 74 7.36 -26.72 -12.00
C VAL A 74 7.88 -26.75 -13.45
N ILE A 75 8.09 -25.60 -14.09
CA ILE A 75 8.62 -25.53 -15.45
C ILE A 75 10.02 -26.15 -15.53
N VAL A 76 10.92 -25.79 -14.62
CA VAL A 76 12.29 -26.33 -14.61
C VAL A 76 12.29 -27.84 -14.41
N THR A 77 11.49 -28.37 -13.47
CA THR A 77 11.40 -29.82 -13.24
C THR A 77 10.85 -30.58 -14.46
N LEU A 78 9.87 -30.03 -15.17
CA LEU A 78 9.35 -30.62 -16.41
C LEU A 78 10.38 -30.61 -17.54
N LEU A 79 11.11 -29.50 -17.72
CA LEU A 79 12.17 -29.40 -18.74
C LEU A 79 13.30 -30.39 -18.47
N LEU A 80 13.78 -30.48 -17.22
CA LEU A 80 14.80 -31.44 -16.82
C LEU A 80 14.31 -32.90 -17.00
N GLY A 81 13.08 -33.20 -16.59
CA GLY A 81 12.49 -34.53 -16.78
C GLY A 81 12.38 -34.91 -18.26
N LYS A 82 11.96 -33.97 -19.11
CA LYS A 82 11.91 -34.17 -20.57
C LYS A 82 13.30 -34.40 -21.16
N GLU A 83 14.30 -33.63 -20.75
CA GLU A 83 15.68 -33.79 -21.25
C GLU A 83 16.26 -35.15 -20.88
N ILE A 84 16.07 -35.59 -19.62
CA ILE A 84 16.50 -36.92 -19.16
C ILE A 84 15.78 -38.03 -19.93
N TYR A 85 14.46 -37.90 -20.14
CA TYR A 85 13.66 -38.85 -20.89
C TYR A 85 14.14 -38.97 -22.34
N HIS A 86 14.33 -37.84 -23.02
CA HIS A 86 14.87 -37.81 -24.38
C HIS A 86 16.27 -38.41 -24.46
N HIS A 87 17.14 -38.11 -23.49
CA HIS A 87 18.49 -38.64 -23.48
C HIS A 87 18.53 -40.16 -23.25
N ARG A 88 17.65 -40.70 -22.39
CA ARG A 88 17.49 -42.16 -22.19
C ARG A 88 17.00 -42.87 -23.44
N ILE A 89 16.02 -42.33 -24.14
CA ILE A 89 15.50 -42.94 -25.38
C ILE A 89 16.54 -42.89 -26.50
N ARG A 90 17.28 -41.78 -26.65
CA ARG A 90 18.38 -41.68 -27.62
C ARG A 90 19.49 -42.71 -27.33
N ARG A 91 19.84 -42.92 -26.06
CA ARG A 91 20.80 -43.96 -25.67
C ARG A 91 20.30 -45.39 -25.96
N SER A 92 19.02 -45.67 -25.79
CA SER A 92 18.44 -46.98 -26.09
C SER A 92 18.56 -47.32 -27.58
N LYS A 93 18.25 -46.38 -28.48
CA LYS A 93 18.34 -46.60 -29.95
C LYS A 93 19.78 -46.77 -30.43
N GLY A 94 20.74 -46.03 -29.87
CA GLY A 94 22.16 -46.16 -30.24
C GLY A 94 22.80 -47.49 -29.81
N HIS A 95 22.22 -48.22 -28.85
CA HIS A 95 22.69 -49.56 -28.46
C HIS A 95 22.12 -50.67 -29.36
N GLU A 96 20.96 -50.44 -29.98
CA GLU A 96 20.29 -51.36 -30.89
C GLU A 96 20.87 -51.29 -32.31
N GLU A 97 21.32 -50.11 -32.74
CA GLU A 97 22.03 -49.91 -34.03
C GLU A 97 23.51 -50.35 -33.99
N ALA A 98 24.09 -50.53 -32.80
CA ALA A 98 25.49 -50.96 -32.63
C ALA A 98 25.66 -52.49 -32.50
N LYS A 99 24.59 -53.27 -32.69
CA LYS A 99 24.57 -54.73 -32.63
C LYS A 99 24.24 -55.31 -34.01
#